data_AF-A0A813KQ20-F1
#
_entry.id   AF-A0A813KQ20-F1
#
_cell.length_a   1.000
_cell.length_b   1.000
_cell.length_c   1.000
_cell.angle_alpha   90.00
_cell.angle_beta   90.00
_cell.angle_gamma   90.00
#
_symmetry.space_group_name_H-M   'P 1'
#
loop_
_entity.id
_entity.type
_entity.pdbx_description
1 polymer ?
#
loop_
_entity_poly.entity_id
_entity_poly.type
_entity_poly.pdbx_seq_one_letter_code
_entity_poly.pdbx_strand_id
1 'polypeptide(L)'
;MEVSERDENFGPTNFLDVQGIQIVKEAEPEEKFDTLFRDRLDQIRWFPTGKIARYSIVRVPLCFRDQSMETAFVRYRAPKLNHSAFNAGLLALLVESAIIIMEMASFDYVYPVPSCQLVRINAMAMTLIVGLLIALCKVKERFLMPLCGLLVMCALLHHPYRSAEITGQDVFQYFGGRDHSGLLSDSLSLGNLAAIIIWFYIALPVRCSLGIAMVVATPSIYLALTVWLPYGHFEGDLQHRISVAFRILGICLLAFLGRSNRETYERLEFLVAKESKQHLNKEKALRFAAEHEAEGGPFSLHPAEKKWRHEDSAVLSRTLSSIIFDGSGKFESQDQLRAMVHFGSEEHWIIDAADLALFPSLTLGSGSFGAVLKG
;
A
#
# COMPACT_ATOMS: atom_id res chain seq x y z
N MET A 1 36.35 72.68 -15.67
CA MET A 1 35.85 71.39 -15.13
C MET A 1 36.75 70.31 -15.72
N GLU A 2 38.05 70.35 -15.42
CA GLU A 2 38.70 69.77 -14.22
C GLU A 2 38.50 68.26 -14.08
N VAL A 3 39.56 67.57 -14.48
CA VAL A 3 39.91 66.16 -14.26
C VAL A 3 40.32 66.00 -12.79
N SER A 4 39.93 64.89 -12.15
CA SER A 4 40.64 64.36 -10.99
C SER A 4 40.56 62.83 -10.96
N GLU A 5 41.74 62.25 -11.07
CA GLU A 5 42.12 60.90 -10.65
C GLU A 5 41.90 60.66 -9.15
N ARG A 6 42.08 59.38 -8.77
CA ARG A 6 42.49 58.77 -7.48
C ARG A 6 41.48 57.74 -6.99
N ASP A 7 41.88 56.64 -6.38
CA ASP A 7 43.15 55.91 -6.26
C ASP A 7 42.73 54.55 -5.69
N GLU A 8 43.45 53.51 -6.08
CA GLU A 8 43.42 52.21 -5.45
C GLU A 8 43.83 52.30 -3.98
N ASN A 9 43.15 51.55 -3.10
CA ASN A 9 43.81 50.98 -1.94
C ASN A 9 43.09 49.71 -1.47
N PHE A 10 43.72 48.58 -1.81
CA PHE A 10 43.51 47.28 -1.19
C PHE A 10 44.01 47.30 0.26
N GLY A 11 43.17 46.79 1.17
CA GLY A 11 43.48 46.50 2.57
C GLY A 11 42.80 45.20 3.00
N PRO A 12 43.30 44.51 4.03
CA PRO A 12 43.62 43.09 3.93
C PRO A 12 42.47 42.12 4.20
N THR A 13 42.65 40.95 3.61
CA THR A 13 42.00 39.65 3.87
C THR A 13 41.81 39.37 5.36
N ASN A 14 40.55 39.34 5.81
CA ASN A 14 40.18 38.64 7.03
C ASN A 14 39.94 37.16 6.70
N PHE A 15 40.84 36.35 7.24
CA PHE A 15 40.78 34.91 7.32
C PHE A 15 39.46 34.44 7.95
N LEU A 16 38.88 33.44 7.30
CA LEU A 16 38.04 32.36 7.81
C LEU A 16 37.83 32.34 9.34
N ASP A 17 36.67 32.81 9.77
CA ASP A 17 36.08 32.42 11.05
C ASP A 17 35.10 31.27 10.77
N VAL A 18 35.65 30.05 10.60
CA VAL A 18 34.88 28.80 10.56
C VAL A 18 34.53 28.42 12.00
N GLN A 19 33.68 29.23 12.64
CA GLN A 19 33.00 28.85 13.86
C GLN A 19 31.58 28.43 13.51
N GLY A 20 31.30 27.14 13.67
CA GLY A 20 29.94 26.62 13.59
C GLY A 20 29.75 25.43 12.66
N ILE A 21 30.72 24.52 12.54
CA ILE A 21 30.35 23.12 12.28
C ILE A 21 29.66 22.63 13.56
N GLN A 22 28.36 22.92 13.67
CA GLN A 22 27.49 22.10 14.50
C GLN A 22 27.59 20.71 13.91
N ILE A 23 28.42 19.87 14.54
CA ILE A 23 28.30 18.43 14.42
C ILE A 23 26.89 18.15 14.92
N VAL A 24 25.94 18.11 13.99
CA VAL A 24 24.62 17.55 14.23
C VAL A 24 24.92 16.15 14.69
N LYS A 25 24.89 15.92 16.01
CA LYS A 25 24.92 14.56 16.56
C LYS A 25 23.85 13.83 15.80
N GLU A 26 24.26 12.93 14.91
CA GLU A 26 23.33 12.13 14.17
C GLU A 26 22.52 11.38 15.22
N ALA A 27 21.25 11.77 15.37
CA ALA A 27 20.32 11.09 16.25
C ALA A 27 20.41 9.59 15.94
N GLU A 28 20.44 8.79 17.00
CA GLU A 28 20.57 7.35 16.89
C GLU A 28 19.54 6.82 15.88
N PRO A 29 19.89 5.84 15.05
CA PRO A 29 19.04 5.38 13.95
C PRO A 29 17.61 5.00 14.39
N GLU A 30 17.41 4.58 15.65
CA GLU A 30 16.08 4.32 16.24
C GLU A 30 15.26 5.59 16.45
N GLU A 31 15.86 6.68 16.90
CA GLU A 31 15.18 7.96 17.16
C GLU A 31 14.77 8.66 15.85
N LYS A 32 15.59 8.52 14.80
CA LYS A 32 15.25 8.97 13.43
C LYS A 32 14.10 8.15 12.83
N PHE A 33 14.04 6.85 13.10
CA PHE A 33 12.96 6.00 12.59
C PHE A 33 11.61 6.35 13.24
N ASP A 34 11.61 6.55 14.55
CA ASP A 34 10.40 6.88 15.32
C ASP A 34 9.81 8.24 14.93
N THR A 35 10.66 9.24 14.69
CA THR A 35 10.24 10.57 14.25
C THR A 35 9.64 10.53 12.84
N LEU A 36 10.32 9.89 11.89
CA LEU A 36 9.81 9.70 10.52
C LEU A 36 8.49 8.93 10.48
N PHE A 37 8.36 7.89 11.32
CA PHE A 37 7.13 7.11 11.39
C PHE A 37 5.96 7.94 11.94
N ARG A 38 6.19 8.75 12.98
CA ARG A 38 5.17 9.67 13.53
C ARG A 38 4.74 10.71 12.52
N ASP A 39 5.67 11.34 11.81
CA ASP A 39 5.37 12.36 10.81
C ASP A 39 4.52 11.81 9.67
N ARG A 40 4.78 10.55 9.25
CA ARG A 40 3.96 9.85 8.26
C ARG A 40 2.56 9.53 8.78
N LEU A 41 2.43 9.08 10.03
CA LEU A 41 1.13 8.81 10.65
C LEU A 41 0.28 10.07 10.79
N ASP A 42 0.91 11.23 10.99
CA ASP A 42 0.22 12.51 11.09
C ASP A 42 -0.41 12.97 9.77
N GLN A 43 0.02 12.42 8.63
CA GLN A 43 -0.62 12.67 7.34
C GLN A 43 -1.98 11.96 7.20
N ILE A 44 -2.26 10.96 8.04
CA ILE A 44 -3.51 10.21 8.05
C ILE A 44 -4.49 10.86 9.03
N ARG A 45 -5.75 11.03 8.62
CA ARG A 45 -6.86 11.40 9.52
C ARG A 45 -7.38 10.14 10.20
N TRP A 46 -7.36 10.17 11.52
CA TRP A 46 -7.77 9.06 12.38
C TRP A 46 -9.14 9.31 13.00
N PHE A 47 -9.88 8.23 13.23
CA PHE A 47 -11.04 8.23 14.13
C PHE A 47 -10.82 7.25 15.29
N PRO A 48 -11.12 7.64 16.55
CA PRO A 48 -11.49 8.98 16.99
C PRO A 48 -10.32 9.99 16.88
N THR A 49 -10.61 11.30 16.88
CA THR A 49 -9.59 12.38 16.85
C THR A 49 -9.26 12.88 18.26
N GLY A 50 -8.11 13.57 18.40
CA GLY A 50 -7.76 14.31 19.63
C GLY A 50 -7.29 13.45 20.80
N LYS A 51 -7.55 13.91 22.03
CA LYS A 51 -7.11 13.22 23.27
C LYS A 51 -7.72 11.82 23.41
N ILE A 52 -8.93 11.60 22.88
CA ILE A 52 -9.64 10.32 22.89
C ILE A 52 -8.86 9.28 22.06
N ALA A 53 -8.20 9.69 20.98
CA ALA A 53 -7.37 8.81 20.14
C ALA A 53 -6.18 8.18 20.90
N ARG A 54 -5.70 8.83 21.97
CA ARG A 54 -4.60 8.31 22.79
C ARG A 54 -5.01 7.12 23.64
N TYR A 55 -6.28 7.05 24.03
CA TYR A 55 -6.81 6.00 24.90
C TYR A 55 -7.65 4.97 24.14
N SER A 56 -7.99 5.24 22.88
CA SER A 56 -8.73 4.29 22.04
C SER A 56 -7.84 3.12 21.64
N ILE A 57 -8.30 1.91 21.94
CA ILE A 57 -7.71 0.64 21.46
C ILE A 57 -7.79 0.57 19.92
N VAL A 58 -8.78 1.25 19.33
CA VAL A 58 -9.07 1.19 17.92
C VAL A 58 -8.84 2.57 17.29
N ARG A 59 -7.89 2.64 16.38
CA ARG A 59 -7.70 3.80 15.50
C ARG A 59 -8.07 3.40 14.09
N VAL A 60 -9.04 4.13 13.52
CA VAL A 60 -9.55 3.87 12.18
C VAL A 60 -8.94 4.91 11.23
N PRO A 61 -8.17 4.51 10.20
CA PRO A 61 -7.70 5.43 9.19
C PRO A 61 -8.88 5.80 8.28
N LEU A 62 -9.29 7.06 8.29
CA LEU A 62 -10.42 7.53 7.48
C LEU A 62 -9.97 7.94 6.07
N CYS A 63 -8.99 8.84 6.00
CA CYS A 63 -8.45 9.38 4.74
C CYS A 63 -7.12 10.09 5.01
N PHE A 64 -6.36 10.43 3.97
CA PHE A 64 -5.26 11.38 4.11
C PHE A 64 -5.77 12.80 4.40
N ARG A 65 -4.98 13.61 5.10
CA ARG A 65 -5.31 15.02 5.36
C ARG A 65 -5.43 15.84 4.08
N ASP A 66 -4.59 15.52 3.10
CA ASP A 66 -4.61 16.09 1.74
C ASP A 66 -5.42 15.19 0.79
N GLN A 67 -6.40 15.80 0.12
CA GLN A 67 -7.26 15.14 -0.85
C GLN A 67 -6.51 14.69 -2.11
N SER A 68 -5.44 15.38 -2.49
CA SER A 68 -4.60 14.99 -3.62
C SER A 68 -3.92 13.65 -3.34
N MET A 69 -3.43 13.45 -2.11
CA MET A 69 -2.83 12.20 -1.65
C MET A 69 -3.83 11.07 -1.58
N GLU A 70 -5.04 11.34 -1.08
CA GLU A 70 -6.12 10.35 -1.08
C GLU A 70 -6.47 9.89 -2.49
N THR A 71 -6.55 10.84 -3.44
CA THR A 71 -6.85 10.51 -4.85
C THR A 71 -5.74 9.67 -5.47
N ALA A 72 -4.47 9.99 -5.17
CA ALA A 72 -3.32 9.22 -5.62
C ALA A 72 -3.28 7.82 -5.00
N PHE A 73 -3.58 7.70 -3.71
CA PHE A 73 -3.68 6.42 -3.01
C PHE A 73 -4.77 5.51 -3.61
N VAL A 74 -5.94 6.07 -3.90
CA VAL A 74 -7.04 5.34 -4.55
C VAL A 74 -6.61 4.82 -5.93
N ARG A 75 -5.88 5.62 -6.72
CA ARG A 75 -5.33 5.19 -8.01
C ARG A 75 -4.27 4.10 -7.86
N TYR A 76 -3.38 4.25 -6.88
CA TYR A 76 -2.37 3.24 -6.53
C TYR A 76 -3.01 1.89 -6.14
N ARG A 77 -4.15 1.94 -5.44
CA ARG A 77 -4.85 0.76 -4.92
C ARG A 77 -5.80 0.10 -5.92
N ALA A 78 -6.37 0.86 -6.85
CA ALA A 78 -7.32 0.37 -7.84
C ALA A 78 -6.91 -0.94 -8.56
N PRO A 79 -5.67 -1.11 -9.05
CA PRO A 79 -5.26 -2.38 -9.67
C PRO A 79 -5.22 -3.55 -8.68
N LYS A 80 -4.67 -3.32 -7.46
CA LYS A 80 -4.67 -4.33 -6.37
C LYS A 80 -6.10 -4.73 -6.00
N LEU A 81 -7.02 -3.76 -5.93
CA LEU A 81 -8.45 -3.99 -5.68
C LEU A 81 -9.11 -4.84 -6.75
N ASN A 82 -8.93 -4.50 -8.03
CA ASN A 82 -9.54 -5.27 -9.11
C ASN A 82 -9.02 -6.72 -9.15
N HIS A 83 -7.72 -6.92 -8.93
CA HIS A 83 -7.14 -8.27 -8.91
C HIS A 83 -7.63 -9.08 -7.72
N SER A 84 -7.62 -8.49 -6.51
CA SER A 84 -8.11 -9.16 -5.29
C SER A 84 -9.60 -9.46 -5.37
N ALA A 85 -10.42 -8.50 -5.83
CA ALA A 85 -11.86 -8.68 -5.99
C ALA A 85 -12.20 -9.76 -7.03
N PHE A 86 -11.46 -9.82 -8.14
CA PHE A 86 -11.62 -10.87 -9.13
C PHE A 86 -11.33 -12.26 -8.55
N ASN A 87 -10.16 -12.44 -7.90
CA ASN A 87 -9.79 -13.73 -7.30
C ASN A 87 -10.75 -14.14 -6.19
N ALA A 88 -11.13 -13.18 -5.34
CA ALA A 88 -12.05 -13.39 -4.23
C ALA A 88 -13.46 -13.73 -4.73
N GLY A 89 -13.94 -13.06 -5.78
CA GLY A 89 -15.21 -13.35 -6.42
C GLY A 89 -15.22 -14.70 -7.11
N LEU A 90 -14.13 -15.09 -7.78
CA LEU A 90 -13.98 -16.43 -8.39
C LEU A 90 -14.01 -17.53 -7.33
N LEU A 91 -13.27 -17.36 -6.22
CA LEU A 91 -13.28 -18.32 -5.12
C LEU A 91 -14.67 -18.44 -4.49
N ALA A 92 -15.34 -17.30 -4.23
CA ALA A 92 -16.70 -17.30 -3.71
C ALA A 92 -17.65 -18.03 -4.67
N LEU A 93 -17.56 -17.77 -5.97
CA LEU A 93 -18.38 -18.45 -6.98
C LEU A 93 -18.14 -19.98 -7.00
N LEU A 94 -16.89 -20.42 -6.87
CA LEU A 94 -16.56 -21.85 -6.80
C LEU A 94 -17.14 -22.51 -5.54
N VAL A 95 -16.98 -21.89 -4.38
CA VAL A 95 -17.48 -22.40 -3.10
C VAL A 95 -19.01 -22.44 -3.11
N GLU A 96 -19.67 -21.37 -3.52
CA GLU A 96 -21.14 -21.30 -3.63
C GLU A 96 -21.68 -22.30 -4.64
N SER A 97 -21.02 -22.47 -5.79
CA SER A 97 -21.41 -23.49 -6.77
C SER A 97 -21.30 -24.89 -6.19
N ALA A 98 -20.25 -25.18 -5.42
CA ALA A 98 -20.08 -26.46 -4.74
C ALA A 98 -21.16 -26.70 -3.66
N ILE A 99 -21.50 -25.68 -2.87
CA ILE A 99 -22.58 -25.74 -1.88
C ILE A 99 -23.92 -26.02 -2.59
N ILE A 100 -24.22 -25.29 -3.67
CA ILE A 100 -25.45 -25.49 -4.44
C ILE A 100 -25.51 -26.90 -5.02
N ILE A 101 -24.42 -27.42 -5.58
CA ILE A 101 -24.39 -28.80 -6.12
C ILE A 101 -24.62 -29.83 -4.99
N MET A 102 -23.97 -29.65 -3.83
CA MET A 102 -24.14 -30.54 -2.67
C MET A 102 -25.56 -30.47 -2.10
N GLU A 103 -26.16 -29.29 -2.04
CA GLU A 103 -27.56 -29.13 -1.61
C GLU A 103 -28.54 -29.66 -2.65
N MET A 104 -28.32 -29.43 -3.95
CA MET A 104 -29.15 -30.00 -5.02
C MET A 104 -29.15 -31.53 -5.00
N ALA A 105 -28.02 -32.15 -4.63
CA ALA A 105 -27.92 -33.59 -4.46
C ALA A 105 -28.68 -34.12 -3.22
N SER A 106 -28.94 -33.28 -2.21
CA SER A 106 -29.64 -33.67 -0.97
C SER A 106 -31.15 -33.40 -1.00
N PHE A 107 -31.67 -32.73 -2.03
CA PHE A 107 -33.12 -32.62 -2.24
C PHE A 107 -33.70 -33.99 -2.64
N ASP A 108 -34.24 -34.71 -1.66
CA ASP A 108 -35.23 -35.75 -1.90
C ASP A 108 -36.45 -35.08 -2.58
N TYR A 109 -36.62 -35.25 -3.90
CA TYR A 109 -37.71 -34.70 -4.73
C TYR A 109 -39.13 -35.16 -4.34
N VAL A 110 -39.29 -35.77 -3.18
CA VAL A 110 -40.50 -36.51 -2.77
C VAL A 110 -41.63 -35.57 -2.34
N TYR A 111 -41.36 -34.31 -1.98
CA TYR A 111 -42.41 -33.36 -1.55
C TYR A 111 -42.50 -32.08 -2.41
N PRO A 112 -43.68 -31.77 -2.98
CA PRO A 112 -43.92 -30.57 -3.76
C PRO A 112 -44.21 -29.40 -2.82
N VAL A 113 -43.17 -28.76 -2.29
CA VAL A 113 -43.32 -27.46 -1.63
C VAL A 113 -42.65 -26.40 -2.52
N PRO A 114 -43.27 -26.04 -3.67
CA PRO A 114 -42.60 -25.30 -4.74
C PRO A 114 -42.17 -23.88 -4.33
N SER A 115 -42.90 -23.21 -3.43
CA SER A 115 -42.60 -21.81 -3.09
C SER A 115 -41.37 -21.64 -2.18
N CYS A 116 -41.22 -22.41 -1.10
CA CYS A 116 -40.02 -22.33 -0.24
C CYS A 116 -38.75 -22.77 -1.01
N GLN A 117 -38.83 -23.85 -1.79
CA GLN A 117 -37.72 -24.27 -2.65
C GLN A 117 -37.36 -23.19 -3.67
N LEU A 118 -38.36 -22.52 -4.28
CA LEU A 118 -38.13 -21.41 -5.20
C LEU A 118 -37.46 -20.21 -4.51
N VAL A 119 -37.84 -19.86 -3.29
CA VAL A 119 -37.18 -18.78 -2.52
C VAL A 119 -35.72 -19.13 -2.23
N ARG A 120 -35.43 -20.37 -1.83
CA ARG A 120 -34.04 -20.83 -1.59
C ARG A 120 -33.21 -20.82 -2.86
N ILE A 121 -33.72 -21.39 -3.95
CA ILE A 121 -33.04 -21.40 -5.25
C ILE A 121 -32.81 -19.97 -5.74
N ASN A 122 -33.79 -19.08 -5.60
CA ASN A 122 -33.62 -17.67 -5.95
C ASN A 122 -32.58 -16.98 -5.06
N ALA A 123 -32.56 -17.25 -3.76
CA ALA A 123 -31.55 -16.69 -2.88
C ALA A 123 -30.13 -17.20 -3.21
N MET A 124 -29.98 -18.48 -3.57
CA MET A 124 -28.72 -19.07 -4.06
C MET A 124 -28.29 -18.47 -5.40
N ALA A 125 -29.20 -18.37 -6.35
CA ALA A 125 -28.96 -17.73 -7.63
C ALA A 125 -28.55 -16.27 -7.45
N MET A 126 -29.19 -15.54 -6.53
CA MET A 126 -28.81 -14.16 -6.23
C MET A 126 -27.43 -14.07 -5.58
N THR A 127 -27.05 -14.98 -4.69
CA THR A 127 -25.67 -15.05 -4.15
C THR A 127 -24.66 -15.26 -5.26
N LEU A 128 -24.92 -16.20 -6.20
CA LEU A 128 -24.07 -16.42 -7.37
C LEU A 128 -24.01 -15.20 -8.29
N ILE A 129 -25.14 -14.56 -8.58
CA ILE A 129 -25.19 -13.34 -9.41
C ILE A 129 -24.38 -12.23 -8.76
N VAL A 130 -24.51 -12.02 -7.45
CA VAL A 130 -23.74 -10.99 -6.75
C VAL A 130 -22.25 -11.34 -6.74
N GLY A 131 -21.88 -12.60 -6.49
CA GLY A 131 -20.49 -13.06 -6.59
C GLY A 131 -19.90 -12.84 -7.98
N LEU A 132 -20.68 -13.15 -9.03
CA LEU A 132 -20.31 -12.92 -10.43
C LEU A 132 -20.18 -11.43 -10.75
N LEU A 133 -21.09 -10.59 -10.25
CA LEU A 133 -21.00 -9.13 -10.41
C LEU A 133 -19.74 -8.58 -9.74
N ILE A 134 -19.38 -9.09 -8.55
CA ILE A 134 -18.15 -8.67 -7.86
C ILE A 134 -16.90 -9.16 -8.60
N ALA A 135 -16.92 -10.36 -9.18
CA ALA A 135 -15.82 -10.90 -9.96
C ALA A 135 -15.64 -10.18 -11.31
N LEU A 136 -16.72 -10.02 -12.07
CA LEU A 136 -16.67 -9.58 -13.47
C LEU A 136 -16.76 -8.06 -13.62
N CYS A 137 -17.53 -7.38 -12.78
CA CYS A 137 -17.60 -5.94 -12.86
C CYS A 137 -16.42 -5.36 -12.08
N LYS A 138 -15.74 -4.36 -12.66
CA LYS A 138 -14.83 -3.47 -11.91
C LYS A 138 -15.65 -2.63 -10.94
N VAL A 139 -16.21 -3.27 -9.91
CA VAL A 139 -17.19 -2.69 -9.02
C VAL A 139 -16.53 -1.52 -8.31
N LYS A 140 -17.09 -0.33 -8.54
CA LYS A 140 -16.67 0.84 -7.76
C LYS A 140 -17.00 0.57 -6.31
N GLU A 141 -16.08 0.91 -5.42
CA GLU A 141 -16.16 0.68 -3.99
C GLU A 141 -17.52 1.05 -3.36
N ARG A 142 -18.14 2.14 -3.82
CA ARG A 142 -19.47 2.61 -3.38
C ARG A 142 -20.60 1.59 -3.56
N PHE A 143 -20.47 0.64 -4.48
CA PHE A 143 -21.48 -0.38 -4.75
C PHE A 143 -21.21 -1.68 -3.98
N LEU A 144 -20.02 -1.86 -3.39
CA LEU A 144 -19.71 -3.07 -2.62
C LEU A 144 -20.61 -3.19 -1.37
N MET A 145 -20.88 -2.07 -0.70
CA MET A 145 -21.74 -2.05 0.50
C MET A 145 -23.15 -2.60 0.28
N PRO A 146 -23.96 -2.08 -0.67
CA PRO A 146 -25.29 -2.62 -0.91
C PRO A 146 -25.24 -4.06 -1.41
N LEU A 147 -24.23 -4.46 -2.20
CA LEU A 147 -24.05 -5.84 -2.63
C LEU A 147 -23.75 -6.77 -1.43
N CYS A 148 -22.95 -6.34 -0.47
CA CYS A 148 -22.68 -7.12 0.73
C CYS A 148 -23.90 -7.20 1.66
N GLY A 149 -24.67 -6.12 1.79
CA GLY A 149 -25.96 -6.18 2.48
C GLY A 149 -26.92 -7.18 1.82
N LEU A 150 -26.97 -7.19 0.49
CA LEU A 150 -27.75 -8.17 -0.27
C LEU A 150 -27.24 -9.61 -0.06
N LEU A 151 -25.92 -9.83 -0.07
CA LEU A 151 -25.33 -11.14 0.24
C LEU A 151 -25.69 -11.64 1.64
N VAL A 152 -25.60 -10.77 2.65
CA VAL A 152 -26.00 -11.09 4.03
C VAL A 152 -27.48 -11.49 4.09
N MET A 153 -28.36 -10.73 3.42
CA MET A 153 -29.78 -11.07 3.32
C MET A 153 -29.99 -12.42 2.63
N CYS A 154 -29.39 -12.64 1.46
CA CYS A 154 -29.50 -13.89 0.71
C CYS A 154 -29.00 -15.09 1.52
N ALA A 155 -27.84 -14.98 2.17
CA ALA A 155 -27.27 -16.04 2.99
C ALA A 155 -28.15 -16.41 4.20
N LEU A 156 -28.86 -15.44 4.78
CA LEU A 156 -29.82 -15.71 5.84
C LEU A 156 -31.09 -16.38 5.30
N LEU A 157 -31.53 -16.02 4.09
CA LEU A 157 -32.69 -16.61 3.40
C LEU A 157 -32.41 -18.02 2.84
N HIS A 158 -31.14 -18.41 2.65
CA HIS A 158 -30.78 -19.79 2.33
C HIS A 158 -31.26 -20.77 3.40
N HIS A 159 -31.38 -20.29 4.64
CA HIS A 159 -31.83 -21.11 5.74
C HIS A 159 -33.27 -21.60 5.51
N PRO A 160 -33.50 -22.92 5.44
CA PRO A 160 -34.81 -23.50 5.07
C PRO A 160 -35.95 -23.05 6.00
N TYR A 161 -35.66 -22.90 7.29
CA TYR A 161 -36.64 -22.42 8.26
C TYR A 161 -37.11 -20.97 7.96
N ARG A 162 -36.17 -20.07 7.66
CA ARG A 162 -36.51 -18.66 7.43
C ARG A 162 -37.26 -18.48 6.13
N SER A 163 -36.88 -19.24 5.10
CA SER A 163 -37.62 -19.25 3.83
C SER A 163 -39.02 -19.82 3.99
N ALA A 164 -39.20 -20.92 4.74
CA ALA A 164 -40.52 -21.50 5.02
C ALA A 164 -41.44 -20.52 5.78
N GLU A 165 -40.91 -19.82 6.80
CA GLU A 165 -41.69 -18.83 7.55
C GLU A 165 -42.11 -17.66 6.66
N ILE A 166 -41.20 -17.14 5.84
CA ILE A 166 -41.50 -16.03 4.91
C ILE A 166 -42.54 -16.43 3.86
N THR A 167 -42.56 -17.69 3.44
CA THR A 167 -43.57 -18.22 2.52
C THR A 167 -44.86 -18.66 3.23
N GLY A 168 -44.94 -18.55 4.56
CA GLY A 168 -46.09 -18.94 5.36
C GLY A 168 -46.36 -20.45 5.36
N GLN A 169 -45.32 -21.26 5.17
CA GLN A 169 -45.43 -22.71 5.10
C GLN A 169 -45.07 -23.37 6.42
N ASP A 170 -45.80 -24.44 6.75
CA ASP A 170 -45.50 -25.23 7.93
C ASP A 170 -44.14 -25.91 7.78
N VAL A 171 -43.23 -25.54 8.67
CA VAL A 171 -41.87 -26.04 8.77
C VAL A 171 -41.83 -27.56 8.94
N PHE A 172 -42.77 -28.13 9.69
CA PHE A 172 -42.82 -29.58 9.92
C PHE A 172 -43.21 -30.35 8.65
N GLN A 173 -44.10 -29.78 7.83
CA GLN A 173 -44.44 -30.32 6.52
C GLN A 173 -43.26 -30.21 5.55
N TYR A 174 -42.50 -29.11 5.62
CA TYR A 174 -41.34 -28.88 4.77
C TYR A 174 -40.22 -29.92 4.98
N PHE A 175 -39.94 -30.29 6.22
CA PHE A 175 -38.89 -31.28 6.54
C PHE A 175 -39.38 -32.73 6.56
N GLY A 176 -40.62 -32.98 6.13
CA GLY A 176 -41.16 -34.34 5.98
C GLY A 176 -41.16 -35.16 7.28
N GLY A 177 -41.29 -34.50 8.44
CA GLY A 177 -41.37 -35.15 9.75
C GLY A 177 -40.10 -35.89 10.22
N ARG A 178 -38.95 -35.70 9.56
CA ARG A 178 -37.67 -36.24 10.04
C ARG A 178 -37.11 -35.35 11.16
N ASP A 179 -36.48 -35.95 12.18
CA ASP A 179 -35.77 -35.21 13.23
C ASP A 179 -34.61 -34.44 12.62
N HIS A 180 -34.79 -33.14 12.44
CA HIS A 180 -33.86 -32.23 11.77
C HIS A 180 -33.33 -31.17 12.73
N SER A 181 -33.20 -31.51 14.01
CA SER A 181 -32.67 -30.65 15.06
C SER A 181 -31.33 -29.99 14.68
N GLY A 182 -30.46 -30.69 13.95
CA GLY A 182 -29.21 -30.11 13.43
C GLY A 182 -29.38 -29.08 12.29
N LEU A 183 -30.42 -29.21 11.46
CA LEU A 183 -30.75 -28.26 10.38
C LEU A 183 -31.56 -27.04 10.88
N LEU A 184 -32.02 -27.09 12.13
CA LEU A 184 -32.69 -26.00 12.84
C LEU A 184 -31.70 -25.09 13.58
N SER A 185 -30.41 -25.43 13.59
CA SER A 185 -29.40 -24.67 14.32
C SER A 185 -28.93 -23.44 13.56
N ASP A 186 -28.82 -22.32 14.28
CA ASP A 186 -28.29 -21.06 13.75
C ASP A 186 -26.80 -21.11 13.40
N SER A 187 -26.12 -22.21 13.72
CA SER A 187 -24.71 -22.46 13.43
C SER A 187 -24.37 -22.34 11.94
N LEU A 188 -25.22 -22.84 11.04
CA LEU A 188 -25.02 -22.70 9.60
C LEU A 188 -25.10 -21.23 9.16
N SER A 189 -26.12 -20.52 9.65
CA SER A 189 -26.31 -19.09 9.38
C SER A 189 -25.13 -18.27 9.88
N LEU A 190 -24.66 -18.56 11.09
CA LEU A 190 -23.49 -17.91 11.68
C LEU A 190 -22.22 -18.20 10.87
N GLY A 191 -22.02 -19.44 10.43
CA GLY A 191 -20.90 -19.84 9.58
C GLY A 191 -20.89 -19.09 8.26
N ASN A 192 -22.03 -19.02 7.56
CA ASN A 192 -22.17 -18.29 6.30
C ASN A 192 -21.92 -16.79 6.49
N LEU A 193 -22.48 -16.18 7.54
CA LEU A 193 -22.23 -14.78 7.89
C LEU A 193 -20.77 -14.53 8.21
N ALA A 194 -20.13 -15.40 9.01
CA ALA A 194 -18.72 -15.28 9.34
C ALA A 194 -17.84 -15.36 8.08
N ALA A 195 -18.14 -16.28 7.16
CA ALA A 195 -17.46 -16.38 5.88
C ALA A 195 -17.59 -15.09 5.05
N ILE A 196 -18.81 -14.52 4.94
CA ILE A 196 -19.05 -13.25 4.23
C ILE A 196 -18.30 -12.09 4.89
N ILE A 197 -18.32 -12.01 6.23
CA ILE A 197 -17.60 -10.98 6.99
C ILE A 197 -16.10 -11.08 6.73
N ILE A 198 -15.52 -12.29 6.87
CA ILE A 198 -14.10 -12.54 6.63
C ILE A 198 -13.74 -12.18 5.19
N TRP A 199 -14.54 -12.61 4.23
CA TRP A 199 -14.33 -12.31 2.82
C TRP A 199 -14.33 -10.80 2.55
N PHE A 200 -15.29 -10.07 3.13
CA PHE A 200 -15.39 -8.62 2.98
C PHE A 200 -14.22 -7.86 3.62
N TYR A 201 -13.81 -8.24 4.83
CA TYR A 201 -12.78 -7.51 5.57
C TYR A 201 -11.35 -7.94 5.25
N ILE A 202 -11.14 -9.18 4.81
CA ILE A 202 -9.80 -9.72 4.55
C ILE A 202 -9.51 -9.78 3.06
N ALA A 203 -10.44 -10.28 2.23
CA ALA A 203 -10.17 -10.48 0.80
C ALA A 203 -10.40 -9.21 -0.02
N LEU A 204 -11.40 -8.40 0.35
CA LEU A 204 -11.70 -7.16 -0.36
C LEU A 204 -10.95 -5.97 0.25
N PRO A 205 -10.19 -5.19 -0.55
CA PRO A 205 -9.56 -3.97 -0.09
C PRO A 205 -10.59 -2.81 -0.02
N VAL A 206 -11.60 -2.96 0.84
CA VAL A 206 -12.62 -1.94 1.11
C VAL A 206 -12.09 -0.92 2.11
N ARG A 207 -12.47 0.35 2.02
CA ARG A 207 -12.16 1.34 3.05
C ARG A 207 -12.81 0.99 4.39
N CYS A 208 -12.10 1.27 5.46
CA CYS A 208 -12.61 1.08 6.81
C CYS A 208 -13.86 1.92 7.09
N SER A 209 -14.00 3.11 6.50
CA SER A 209 -15.21 3.94 6.67
C SER A 209 -16.50 3.22 6.23
N LEU A 210 -16.44 2.45 5.15
CA LEU A 210 -17.55 1.61 4.69
C LEU A 210 -17.74 0.39 5.59
N GLY A 211 -16.63 -0.18 6.09
CA GLY A 211 -16.65 -1.27 7.06
C GLY A 211 -17.48 -0.97 8.30
N ILE A 212 -17.42 0.24 8.85
CA ILE A 212 -18.21 0.63 10.04
C ILE A 212 -19.71 0.37 9.82
N ALA A 213 -20.23 0.68 8.64
CA ALA A 213 -21.63 0.43 8.32
C ALA A 213 -21.95 -1.07 8.29
N MET A 214 -21.04 -1.93 7.82
CA MET A 214 -21.24 -3.39 7.86
C MET A 214 -21.25 -3.94 9.29
N VAL A 215 -20.43 -3.40 10.19
CA VAL A 215 -20.41 -3.83 11.60
C VAL A 215 -21.79 -3.69 12.25
N VAL A 216 -22.52 -2.63 11.90
CA VAL A 216 -23.88 -2.37 12.41
C VAL A 216 -24.94 -3.08 11.58
N ALA A 217 -24.82 -3.06 10.26
CA ALA A 217 -25.83 -3.59 9.35
C ALA A 217 -26.00 -5.10 9.48
N THR A 218 -24.91 -5.88 9.55
CA THR A 218 -24.99 -7.35 9.61
C THR A 218 -25.78 -7.88 10.81
N PRO A 219 -25.47 -7.51 12.07
CA PRO A 219 -26.27 -7.95 13.22
C PRO A 219 -27.70 -7.38 13.19
N SER A 220 -27.89 -6.16 12.67
CA SER A 220 -29.23 -5.56 12.53
C SER A 220 -30.10 -6.32 11.54
N ILE A 221 -29.54 -6.71 10.39
CA ILE A 221 -30.20 -7.54 9.38
C ILE A 221 -30.55 -8.91 9.97
N TYR A 222 -29.62 -9.54 10.68
CA TYR A 222 -29.88 -10.80 11.36
C TYR A 222 -31.04 -10.68 12.37
N LEU A 223 -31.03 -9.66 13.22
CA LEU A 223 -32.13 -9.42 14.17
C LEU A 223 -33.45 -9.13 13.46
N ALA A 224 -33.45 -8.31 12.41
CA ALA A 224 -34.65 -8.00 11.64
C ALA A 224 -35.28 -9.25 11.01
N LEU A 225 -34.47 -10.22 10.57
CA LEU A 225 -34.94 -11.47 9.99
C LEU A 225 -35.28 -12.56 11.01
N THR A 226 -34.83 -12.42 12.27
CA THR A 226 -35.03 -13.44 13.30
C THR A 226 -36.01 -13.04 14.39
N VAL A 227 -36.24 -11.75 14.65
CA VAL A 227 -37.11 -11.30 15.75
C VAL A 227 -38.57 -11.71 15.55
N TRP A 228 -39.03 -11.81 14.31
CA TRP A 228 -40.41 -12.18 13.96
C TRP A 228 -40.70 -13.67 14.04
N LEU A 229 -39.67 -14.52 14.17
CA LEU A 229 -39.86 -15.97 14.20
C LEU A 229 -40.58 -16.39 15.50
N PRO A 230 -41.56 -17.31 15.45
CA PRO A 230 -42.34 -17.71 16.62
C PRO A 230 -41.46 -18.32 17.72
N TYR A 231 -41.93 -18.18 18.97
CA TYR A 231 -41.27 -18.77 20.15
C TYR A 231 -41.46 -20.29 20.17
N GLY A 232 -40.45 -21.03 20.63
CA GLY A 232 -40.56 -22.48 20.91
C GLY A 232 -40.27 -23.44 19.75
N HIS A 233 -40.10 -22.95 18.52
CA HIS A 233 -39.70 -23.77 17.36
C HIS A 233 -38.23 -23.62 16.94
N PHE A 234 -37.55 -22.61 17.47
CA PHE A 234 -36.13 -22.35 17.24
C PHE A 234 -35.33 -22.62 18.52
N GLU A 235 -34.02 -22.86 18.40
CA GLU A 235 -33.07 -22.95 19.52
C GLU A 235 -33.05 -21.65 20.34
N GLY A 236 -34.05 -21.43 21.19
CA GLY A 236 -34.05 -20.46 22.28
C GLY A 236 -34.95 -19.24 22.11
N ASP A 237 -35.28 -18.70 23.29
CA ASP A 237 -35.97 -17.44 23.50
C ASP A 237 -35.28 -16.25 22.81
N LEU A 238 -35.95 -15.10 22.79
CA LEU A 238 -35.39 -13.80 22.38
C LEU A 238 -33.96 -13.56 22.92
N GLN A 239 -33.67 -14.05 24.13
CA GLN A 239 -32.33 -13.99 24.73
C GLN A 239 -31.25 -14.71 23.91
N HIS A 240 -31.54 -15.88 23.33
CA HIS A 240 -30.60 -16.59 22.48
C HIS A 240 -30.32 -15.81 21.19
N ARG A 241 -31.36 -15.29 20.53
CA ARG A 241 -31.23 -14.48 19.31
C ARG A 241 -30.39 -13.23 19.55
N ILE A 242 -30.62 -12.55 20.67
CA ILE A 242 -29.81 -11.40 21.10
C ILE A 242 -28.35 -11.83 21.33
N SER A 243 -28.12 -12.97 22.00
CA SER A 243 -26.77 -13.51 22.21
C SER A 243 -26.03 -13.81 20.89
N VAL A 244 -26.71 -14.40 19.91
CA VAL A 244 -26.16 -14.65 18.57
C VAL A 244 -25.84 -13.33 17.85
N ALA A 245 -26.73 -12.33 17.91
CA ALA A 245 -26.46 -11.01 17.35
C ALA A 245 -25.22 -10.34 17.96
N PHE A 246 -25.01 -10.47 19.28
CA PHE A 246 -23.79 -10.01 19.94
C PHE A 246 -22.54 -10.78 19.49
N ARG A 247 -22.64 -12.09 19.25
CA ARG A 247 -21.54 -12.88 18.68
C ARG A 247 -21.19 -12.40 17.26
N ILE A 248 -22.18 -12.17 16.42
CA ILE A 248 -21.99 -11.62 15.07
C ILE A 248 -21.32 -10.24 15.15
N LEU A 249 -21.78 -9.38 16.06
CA LEU A 249 -21.16 -8.07 16.30
C LEU A 249 -19.69 -8.22 16.72
N GLY A 250 -19.38 -9.15 17.62
CA GLY A 250 -18.01 -9.45 18.04
C GLY A 250 -17.12 -9.88 16.86
N ILE A 251 -17.62 -10.78 16.00
CA ILE A 251 -16.91 -11.22 14.78
C ILE A 251 -16.69 -10.03 13.83
N CYS A 252 -17.72 -9.21 13.60
CA CYS A 252 -17.61 -8.00 12.79
C CYS A 252 -16.56 -7.03 13.33
N LEU A 253 -16.51 -6.80 14.65
CA LEU A 253 -15.54 -5.90 15.28
C LEU A 253 -14.10 -6.43 15.15
N LEU A 254 -13.88 -7.73 15.36
CA LEU A 254 -12.56 -8.36 15.18
C LEU A 254 -12.09 -8.29 13.73
N ALA A 255 -12.97 -8.60 12.77
CA ALA A 255 -12.66 -8.50 11.35
C ALA A 255 -12.36 -7.04 10.94
N PHE A 256 -13.14 -6.09 11.45
CA PHE A 256 -12.94 -4.66 11.25
C PHE A 256 -11.59 -4.17 11.79
N LEU A 257 -11.18 -4.65 12.98
CA LEU A 257 -9.87 -4.34 13.54
C LEU A 257 -8.73 -4.81 12.64
N GLY A 258 -8.80 -6.06 12.17
CA GLY A 258 -7.83 -6.60 11.22
C GLY A 258 -7.76 -5.75 9.95
N ARG A 259 -8.91 -5.34 9.42
CA ARG A 259 -9.00 -4.47 8.25
C ARG A 259 -8.40 -3.08 8.50
N SER A 260 -8.65 -2.49 9.66
CA SER A 260 -8.13 -1.17 10.06
C SER A 260 -6.60 -1.16 10.12
N ASN A 261 -6.03 -2.20 10.73
CA ASN A 261 -4.59 -2.37 10.80
C ASN A 261 -4.00 -2.56 9.40
N ARG A 262 -4.60 -3.43 8.58
CA ARG A 262 -4.15 -3.64 7.21
C ARG A 262 -4.22 -2.37 6.35
N GLU A 263 -5.30 -1.59 6.45
CA GLU A 263 -5.40 -0.32 5.72
C GLU A 263 -4.34 0.69 6.19
N THR A 264 -4.04 0.72 7.47
CA THR A 264 -2.95 1.54 8.02
C THR A 264 -1.62 1.18 7.37
N TYR A 265 -1.28 -0.11 7.31
CA TYR A 265 -0.06 -0.58 6.64
C TYR A 265 -0.05 -0.25 5.15
N GLU A 266 -1.16 -0.45 4.43
CA GLU A 266 -1.28 -0.10 3.01
C GLU A 266 -1.06 1.42 2.77
N ARG A 267 -1.57 2.27 3.66
CA ARG A 267 -1.37 3.73 3.60
C ARG A 267 0.08 4.12 3.87
N LEU A 268 0.72 3.47 4.85
CA LEU A 268 2.14 3.69 5.15
C LEU A 268 3.04 3.23 4.00
N GLU A 269 2.80 2.04 3.44
CA GLU A 269 3.51 1.51 2.25
C GLU A 269 3.41 2.51 1.09
N PHE A 270 2.22 3.06 0.85
CA PHE A 270 2.02 4.09 -0.18
C PHE A 270 2.84 5.36 0.07
N LEU A 271 2.89 5.86 1.31
CA LEU A 271 3.70 7.04 1.65
C LEU A 271 5.19 6.79 1.39
N VAL A 272 5.71 5.64 1.82
CA VAL A 272 7.11 5.25 1.59
C VAL A 272 7.41 5.14 0.09
N ALA A 273 6.54 4.47 -0.67
CA ALA A 273 6.72 4.31 -2.10
C ALA A 273 6.68 5.67 -2.84
N LYS A 274 5.81 6.59 -2.41
CA LYS A 274 5.72 7.93 -2.98
C LYS A 274 6.98 8.74 -2.71
N GLU A 275 7.49 8.72 -1.49
CA GLU A 275 8.70 9.42 -1.07
C GLU A 275 9.93 8.88 -1.84
N SER A 276 10.08 7.55 -1.90
CA SER A 276 11.12 6.90 -2.70
C SER A 276 11.07 7.33 -4.17
N LYS A 277 9.88 7.40 -4.76
CA LYS A 277 9.70 7.89 -6.13
C LYS A 277 10.08 9.37 -6.28
N GLN A 278 9.78 10.21 -5.28
CA GLN A 278 10.18 11.62 -5.30
C GLN A 278 11.70 11.78 -5.22
N HIS A 279 12.37 11.00 -4.35
CA HIS A 279 13.83 10.98 -4.29
C HIS A 279 14.46 10.55 -5.62
N LEU A 280 13.97 9.46 -6.21
CA LEU A 280 14.45 8.98 -7.51
C LEU A 280 14.24 10.02 -8.61
N ASN A 281 13.10 10.70 -8.62
CA ASN A 281 12.83 11.76 -9.59
C ASN A 281 13.72 12.98 -9.40
N LYS A 282 14.00 13.37 -8.14
CA LYS A 282 14.94 14.45 -7.83
C LYS A 282 16.35 14.09 -8.28
N GLU A 283 16.78 12.87 -7.99
CA GLU A 283 18.09 12.36 -8.44
C GLU A 283 18.19 12.33 -9.96
N LYS A 284 17.16 11.84 -10.66
CA LYS A 284 17.11 11.88 -12.12
C LYS A 284 17.17 13.31 -12.67
N ALA A 285 16.44 14.24 -12.07
CA ALA A 285 16.48 15.64 -12.48
C ALA A 285 17.88 16.26 -12.26
N LEU A 286 18.54 15.93 -11.15
CA LEU A 286 19.92 16.35 -10.88
C LEU A 286 20.91 15.73 -11.87
N ARG A 287 20.74 14.44 -12.21
CA ARG A 287 21.56 13.77 -13.24
C ARG A 287 21.38 14.42 -14.61
N PHE A 288 20.14 14.68 -15.03
CA PHE A 288 19.87 15.37 -16.30
C PHE A 288 20.44 16.80 -16.32
N ALA A 289 20.35 17.52 -15.21
CA ALA A 289 20.95 18.85 -15.10
C ALA A 289 22.48 18.77 -15.21
N ALA A 290 23.11 17.82 -14.52
CA ALA A 290 24.56 17.59 -14.59
C ALA A 290 25.02 17.15 -15.99
N GLU A 291 24.26 16.28 -16.68
CA GLU A 291 24.53 15.87 -18.07
C GLU A 291 24.39 17.06 -19.03
N HIS A 292 23.36 17.88 -18.87
CA HIS A 292 23.16 19.07 -19.69
C HIS A 292 24.26 20.13 -19.48
N GLU A 293 24.69 20.35 -18.25
CA GLU A 293 25.85 21.20 -17.94
C GLU A 293 27.16 20.63 -18.49
N ALA A 294 27.31 19.31 -18.53
CA ALA A 294 28.46 18.66 -19.17
C ALA A 294 28.45 18.84 -20.71
N GLU A 295 27.27 18.87 -21.34
CA GLU A 295 27.12 19.05 -22.79
C GLU A 295 27.18 20.52 -23.27
N GLY A 296 26.72 21.47 -22.45
CA GLY A 296 26.61 22.90 -22.83
C GLY A 296 27.29 23.90 -21.90
N GLY A 297 27.87 23.45 -20.78
CA GLY A 297 28.56 24.32 -19.83
C GLY A 297 29.96 24.74 -20.30
N PRO A 298 30.64 25.64 -19.58
CA PRO A 298 31.97 26.15 -19.93
C PRO A 298 33.08 25.09 -19.97
N PHE A 299 32.79 23.86 -19.51
CA PHE A 299 33.67 22.69 -19.59
C PHE A 299 33.26 21.69 -20.68
N SER A 300 32.17 21.95 -21.41
CA SER A 300 31.83 21.19 -22.61
C SER A 300 32.92 21.44 -23.65
N LEU A 301 33.74 20.42 -23.89
CA LEU A 301 34.69 20.42 -25.01
C LEU A 301 33.85 20.40 -26.28
N HIS A 302 33.43 21.57 -26.76
CA HIS A 302 33.13 21.70 -28.18
C HIS A 302 34.36 21.18 -28.93
N PRO A 303 34.21 20.21 -29.83
CA PRO A 303 35.29 19.78 -30.70
C PRO A 303 35.52 20.89 -31.72
N ALA A 304 36.02 22.04 -31.25
CA ALA A 304 36.66 23.02 -32.08
C ALA A 304 37.92 22.32 -32.61
N GLU A 305 37.87 22.05 -33.92
CA GLU A 305 38.98 21.62 -34.76
C GLU A 305 40.32 22.12 -34.20
N LYS A 306 41.09 21.21 -33.59
CA LYS A 306 42.44 21.51 -33.11
C LYS A 306 43.35 21.79 -34.30
N LYS A 307 43.46 23.05 -34.69
CA LYS A 307 44.73 23.61 -35.17
C LYS A 307 45.61 23.79 -33.94
N TRP A 308 46.51 22.84 -33.71
CA TRP A 308 47.54 22.91 -32.69
C TRP A 308 48.43 24.13 -32.95
N ARG A 309 48.19 25.24 -32.25
CA ARG A 309 49.21 26.26 -32.00
C ARG A 309 49.55 26.22 -30.52
N HIS A 310 50.83 25.92 -30.27
CA HIS A 310 51.49 26.16 -29.01
C HIS A 310 51.36 27.63 -28.63
N GLU A 311 50.79 27.90 -27.48
CA GLU A 311 51.11 29.09 -26.70
C GLU A 311 50.87 28.78 -25.22
N ASP A 312 51.92 28.99 -24.44
CA ASP A 312 51.98 28.87 -22.99
C ASP A 312 51.24 30.05 -22.38
N SER A 313 50.08 29.83 -21.75
CA SER A 313 49.53 30.62 -20.63
C SER A 313 48.04 30.34 -20.41
N ALA A 314 47.71 29.60 -19.35
CA ALA A 314 46.45 29.71 -18.58
C ALA A 314 46.44 28.63 -17.48
N VAL A 315 46.99 28.95 -16.31
CA VAL A 315 47.03 28.08 -15.12
C VAL A 315 45.87 28.37 -14.15
N LEU A 316 44.98 29.31 -14.45
CA LEU A 316 43.91 29.69 -13.53
C LEU A 316 42.56 29.17 -14.03
N SER A 317 41.91 28.35 -13.20
CA SER A 317 40.59 27.69 -13.39
C SER A 317 40.60 26.33 -14.08
N ARG A 318 41.30 25.35 -13.51
CA ARG A 318 41.06 23.92 -13.78
C ARG A 318 40.44 23.25 -12.56
N THR A 319 39.32 22.56 -12.75
CA THR A 319 38.75 21.65 -11.75
C THR A 319 39.73 20.50 -11.50
N LEU A 320 39.93 20.11 -10.23
CA LEU A 320 40.91 19.09 -9.80
C LEU A 320 40.81 17.77 -10.57
N SER A 321 39.62 17.39 -11.04
CA SER A 321 39.39 16.22 -11.90
C SER A 321 40.08 16.30 -13.26
N SER A 322 40.29 17.50 -13.82
CA SER A 322 41.01 17.70 -15.09
C SER A 322 42.54 17.57 -14.96
N ILE A 323 43.07 17.64 -13.74
CA ILE A 323 44.49 17.40 -13.44
C ILE A 323 44.76 15.89 -13.38
N ILE A 324 43.80 15.13 -12.84
CA ILE A 324 43.90 13.68 -12.60
C ILE A 324 43.86 12.86 -13.90
N PHE A 325 43.04 13.27 -14.89
CA PHE A 325 42.86 12.52 -16.15
C PHE A 325 43.46 13.22 -17.37
N ASP A 326 44.57 13.94 -17.21
CA ASP A 326 45.29 14.52 -18.34
C ASP A 326 45.99 13.42 -19.15
N GLY A 327 45.28 12.85 -20.14
CA GLY A 327 45.82 11.89 -21.11
C GLY A 327 46.86 12.48 -22.07
N SER A 328 47.21 13.77 -21.95
CA SER A 328 48.25 14.41 -22.77
C SER A 328 49.68 14.26 -22.23
N GLY A 329 49.84 13.64 -21.04
CA GLY A 329 51.15 13.34 -20.45
C GLY A 329 51.95 14.58 -20.03
N LYS A 330 51.27 15.72 -19.81
CA LYS A 330 51.90 17.01 -19.48
C LYS A 330 52.21 17.21 -18.01
N PHE A 331 51.60 16.45 -17.11
CA PHE A 331 51.86 16.53 -15.67
C PHE A 331 52.85 15.45 -15.23
N GLU A 332 53.68 15.77 -14.25
CA GLU A 332 54.53 14.78 -13.59
C GLU A 332 53.64 13.76 -12.87
N SER A 333 53.96 12.48 -13.06
CA SER A 333 53.16 11.35 -12.55
C SER A 333 52.97 11.38 -11.02
N GLN A 334 53.86 12.00 -10.26
CA GLN A 334 53.69 12.06 -8.81
C GLN A 334 52.58 13.03 -8.35
N ASP A 335 52.37 14.13 -9.08
CA ASP A 335 51.36 15.13 -8.69
C ASP A 335 49.95 14.64 -8.99
N GLN A 336 49.77 13.87 -10.07
CA GLN A 336 48.50 13.22 -10.39
C GLN A 336 48.14 12.15 -9.34
N LEU A 337 49.10 11.33 -8.90
CA LEU A 337 48.90 10.34 -7.84
C LEU A 337 48.49 11.00 -6.52
N ARG A 338 49.16 12.09 -6.12
CA ARG A 338 48.82 12.83 -4.89
C ARG A 338 47.41 13.42 -4.96
N ALA A 339 47.02 13.95 -6.11
CA ALA A 339 45.67 14.46 -6.32
C ALA A 339 44.61 13.34 -6.25
N MET A 340 44.89 12.16 -6.82
CA MET A 340 44.00 10.99 -6.73
C MET A 340 43.84 10.48 -5.30
N VAL A 341 44.93 10.43 -4.52
CA VAL A 341 44.89 10.02 -3.11
C VAL A 341 44.06 11.01 -2.28
N HIS A 342 44.27 12.31 -2.49
CA HIS A 342 43.48 13.34 -1.83
C HIS A 342 41.98 13.16 -2.13
N PHE A 343 41.63 13.01 -3.41
CA PHE A 343 40.26 12.82 -3.83
C PHE A 343 39.62 11.53 -3.28
N GLY A 344 40.37 10.43 -3.33
CA GLY A 344 39.93 9.16 -2.76
C GLY A 344 39.67 9.26 -1.25
N SER A 345 40.44 10.07 -0.53
CA SER A 345 40.19 10.32 0.90
C SER A 345 38.92 11.16 1.16
N GLU A 346 38.63 12.15 0.32
CA GLU A 346 37.42 12.98 0.41
C GLU A 346 36.14 12.20 0.05
N GLU A 347 36.22 11.29 -0.91
CA GLU A 347 35.09 10.46 -1.36
C GLU A 347 35.02 9.08 -0.68
N HIS A 348 35.88 8.82 0.30
CA HIS A 348 35.95 7.55 1.03
C HIS A 348 36.10 6.31 0.13
N TRP A 349 37.00 6.40 -0.85
CA TRP A 349 37.34 5.26 -1.70
C TRP A 349 37.95 4.12 -0.86
N ILE A 350 37.63 2.89 -1.22
CA ILE A 350 38.09 1.67 -0.53
C ILE A 350 39.54 1.31 -0.90
N ILE A 351 40.14 2.04 -1.84
CA ILE A 351 41.48 1.76 -2.38
C ILE A 351 42.51 2.54 -1.55
N ASP A 352 43.47 1.83 -0.97
CA ASP A 352 44.55 2.45 -0.22
C ASP A 352 45.49 3.24 -1.14
N ALA A 353 46.08 4.32 -0.62
CA ALA A 353 47.01 5.16 -1.37
C ALA A 353 48.22 4.41 -1.95
N ALA A 354 48.63 3.31 -1.30
CA ALA A 354 49.71 2.45 -1.75
C ALA A 354 49.34 1.59 -2.97
N ASP A 355 48.04 1.36 -3.19
CA ASP A 355 47.50 0.50 -4.26
C ASP A 355 47.08 1.32 -5.49
N LEU A 356 47.18 2.65 -5.41
CA LEU A 356 46.91 3.55 -6.53
C LEU A 356 48.10 3.60 -7.50
N ALA A 357 47.86 3.25 -8.76
CA ALA A 357 48.83 3.34 -9.85
C ALA A 357 48.23 4.09 -11.05
N LEU A 358 48.98 5.05 -11.60
CA LEU A 358 48.56 5.84 -12.78
C LEU A 358 48.51 5.01 -14.07
N PHE A 359 49.42 4.06 -14.21
CA PHE A 359 49.54 3.20 -15.38
C PHE A 359 49.59 1.75 -14.90
N PRO A 360 48.43 1.16 -14.59
CA PRO A 360 48.34 -0.26 -14.21
C PRO A 360 48.92 -1.12 -15.33
N SER A 361 49.84 -2.02 -14.99
CA SER A 361 50.58 -2.83 -15.96
C SER A 361 49.70 -3.80 -16.76
N LEU A 362 48.51 -4.13 -16.25
CA LEU A 362 47.59 -5.08 -16.87
C LEU A 362 46.13 -4.73 -16.54
N THR A 363 45.32 -4.50 -17.57
CA THR A 363 43.85 -4.43 -17.42
C THR A 363 43.30 -5.86 -17.45
N LEU A 364 42.74 -6.33 -16.34
CA LEU A 364 42.17 -7.68 -16.21
C LEU A 364 40.80 -7.82 -16.89
N GLY A 365 40.08 -6.71 -17.05
CA GLY A 365 38.83 -6.67 -17.79
C GLY A 365 38.28 -5.26 -17.87
N SER A 366 37.46 -4.96 -18.88
CA SER A 366 36.73 -3.69 -18.98
C SER A 366 35.27 -3.96 -19.31
N GLY A 367 34.38 -3.20 -18.67
CA GLY A 367 32.94 -3.18 -18.92
C GLY A 367 32.46 -1.75 -19.20
N SER A 368 31.17 -1.60 -19.47
CA SER A 368 30.55 -0.31 -19.79
C SER A 368 30.60 0.73 -18.66
N PHE A 369 30.97 0.33 -17.43
CA PHE A 369 31.03 1.20 -16.26
C PHE A 369 32.40 1.25 -15.57
N GLY A 370 33.43 0.62 -16.13
CA GLY A 370 34.78 0.67 -15.55
C GLY A 370 35.71 -0.45 -16.02
N ALA A 371 36.97 -0.35 -15.59
CA ALA A 371 38.01 -1.35 -15.87
C ALA A 371 38.58 -1.92 -14.56
N VAL A 372 38.80 -3.23 -14.53
CA VAL A 372 39.50 -3.93 -13.46
C VAL A 372 40.97 -3.99 -13.83
N LEU A 373 41.81 -3.52 -12.94
CA LEU A 373 43.24 -3.38 -13.14
C LEU A 373 43.97 -4.35 -12.20
N LYS A 374 45.05 -4.98 -12.67
CA LYS A 374 45.96 -5.74 -11.82
C LYS A 374 46.92 -4.74 -11.17
N GLY A 375 46.83 -4.62 -9.85
CA GLY A 375 47.81 -3.91 -9.01
C GLY A 375 49.20 -4.50 -9.16
#